data_AF-A0A3D2NX26-F1
#
_entry.id   AF-A0A3D2NX26-F1
#
_cell.length_a   1.000
_cell.length_b   1.000
_cell.length_c   1.000
_cell.angle_alpha   90.00
_cell.angle_beta   90.00
_cell.angle_gamma   90.00
#
_symmetry.space_group_name_H-M   'P 1'
#
loop_
_entity.id
_entity.type
_entity.pdbx_description
1 polymer ?
#
loop_
_entity_poly.entity_id
_entity_poly.type
_entity_poly.pdbx_seq_one_letter_code
_entity_poly.pdbx_strand_id
1 'polypeptide(L)'
;MEDRKRALLSSIIKEHINNAEPVGSRLLVDKYGLGVSPATVRNDMMALEKEGFITHLHTSGGRIPTEKGWKYYLDNFVVNKEVSKREYDFLKLALADRTDISEEMTTKRLAKALAELSQEAVIVGFSPDDIYYTGISYLFSHPEFHEFNLISRMSEVIDHLDEVMHDLFPAVEDDVRVLVGEENPFGKQCGVMVVKYHAKNGEQQMVGILGPMRMDYESHMSRLQCVRTLLENTEHTP
;
A
#
# COMPACT_ATOMS: atom_id res chain seq x y z
N MET A 1 5.74 -5.40 -23.48
CA MET A 1 4.30 -5.13 -23.70
C MET A 1 4.19 -3.94 -24.64
N GLU A 2 3.26 -3.94 -25.61
CA GLU A 2 3.00 -2.78 -26.48
C GLU A 2 2.53 -1.57 -25.66
N ASP A 3 2.92 -0.35 -26.04
CA ASP A 3 2.66 0.87 -25.27
C ASP A 3 1.17 1.10 -24.98
N ARG A 4 0.28 0.79 -25.93
CA ARG A 4 -1.18 0.89 -25.71
C ARG A 4 -1.67 -0.09 -24.64
N LYS A 5 -1.22 -1.35 -24.68
CA LYS A 5 -1.59 -2.36 -23.68
C LYS A 5 -1.01 -2.02 -22.30
N ARG A 6 0.20 -1.44 -22.27
CA ARG A 6 0.84 -0.94 -21.06
C ARG A 6 0.02 0.19 -20.43
N ALA A 7 -0.38 1.19 -21.21
CA ALA A 7 -1.25 2.27 -20.75
C ALA A 7 -2.61 1.76 -20.28
N LEU A 8 -3.20 0.81 -21.02
CA LEU A 8 -4.48 0.18 -20.67
C LEU A 8 -4.40 -0.57 -19.33
N LEU A 9 -3.36 -1.37 -19.11
CA LEU A 9 -3.14 -2.08 -17.84
C LEU A 9 -3.04 -1.08 -16.67
N SER A 10 -2.29 0.02 -16.84
CA SER A 10 -2.20 1.09 -15.84
C SER A 10 -3.56 1.69 -15.52
N SER A 11 -4.38 2.00 -16.53
CA SER A 11 -5.74 2.52 -16.33
C SER A 11 -6.66 1.53 -15.63
N ILE A 12 -6.57 0.23 -15.95
CA ILE A 12 -7.34 -0.82 -15.26
C ILE A 12 -6.97 -0.86 -13.79
N ILE A 13 -5.68 -0.87 -13.47
CA ILE A 13 -5.20 -0.95 -12.09
C ILE A 13 -5.60 0.31 -11.31
N LYS A 14 -5.42 1.50 -11.88
CA LYS A 14 -5.87 2.76 -11.25
C LYS A 14 -7.37 2.77 -10.99
N GLU A 15 -8.18 2.24 -11.89
CA GLU A 15 -9.62 2.15 -11.67
C GLU A 15 -9.95 1.14 -10.56
N HIS A 16 -9.22 0.04 -10.49
CA HIS A 16 -9.43 -0.98 -9.49
C HIS A 16 -9.00 -0.52 -8.08
N ILE A 17 -7.90 0.24 -7.96
CA ILE A 17 -7.48 0.91 -6.71
C ILE A 17 -8.64 1.72 -6.12
N ASN A 18 -9.30 2.52 -6.96
CA ASN A 18 -10.33 3.47 -6.53
C ASN A 18 -11.65 2.82 -6.13
N ASN A 19 -12.08 1.77 -6.84
CA ASN A 19 -13.47 1.29 -6.71
C ASN A 19 -13.59 -0.14 -6.15
N ALA A 20 -12.51 -0.93 -6.09
CA ALA A 20 -12.55 -2.37 -5.78
C ALA A 20 -13.43 -3.22 -6.72
N GLU A 21 -13.90 -2.65 -7.84
CA GLU A 21 -14.82 -3.31 -8.76
C GLU A 21 -14.12 -3.84 -10.03
N PRO A 22 -14.68 -4.86 -10.71
CA PRO A 22 -14.23 -5.27 -12.03
C PRO A 22 -14.36 -4.15 -13.07
N VAL A 23 -13.29 -3.89 -13.81
CA VAL A 23 -13.18 -2.74 -14.70
C VAL A 23 -13.68 -3.06 -16.11
N GLY A 24 -14.64 -2.29 -16.59
CA GLY A 24 -15.23 -2.45 -17.93
C GLY A 24 -14.58 -1.58 -19.00
N SER A 25 -14.47 -2.12 -20.21
CA SER A 25 -14.00 -1.39 -21.41
C SER A 25 -14.67 -0.03 -21.67
N ARG A 26 -15.99 0.10 -21.46
CA ARG A 26 -16.71 1.38 -21.67
C ARG A 26 -16.23 2.45 -20.69
N LEU A 27 -16.18 2.10 -19.40
CA LEU A 27 -15.66 2.98 -18.35
C LEU A 27 -14.27 3.51 -18.69
N LEU A 28 -13.39 2.64 -19.19
CA LEU A 28 -12.03 3.03 -19.57
C LEU A 28 -11.98 4.04 -20.73
N VAL A 29 -12.80 3.83 -21.76
CA VAL A 29 -12.88 4.76 -22.89
C VAL A 29 -13.43 6.12 -22.45
N ASP A 30 -14.52 6.11 -21.68
CA ASP A 30 -15.22 7.32 -21.27
C ASP A 30 -14.38 8.17 -20.30
N LYS A 31 -13.67 7.54 -19.35
CA LYS A 31 -12.90 8.24 -18.29
C LYS A 31 -11.48 8.61 -18.70
N TYR A 32 -10.79 7.75 -19.44
CA TYR A 32 -9.36 7.94 -19.78
C TYR A 32 -9.15 8.44 -21.21
N GLY A 33 -10.21 8.61 -22.01
CA GLY A 33 -10.12 9.23 -23.33
C GLY A 33 -9.19 8.49 -24.28
N LEU A 34 -9.26 7.16 -24.30
CA LEU A 34 -8.28 6.29 -24.98
C LEU A 34 -8.23 6.42 -26.52
N GLY A 35 -9.08 7.26 -27.13
CA GLY A 35 -9.08 7.51 -28.57
C GLY A 35 -9.51 6.32 -29.44
N VAL A 36 -10.03 5.25 -28.83
CA VAL A 36 -10.46 4.01 -29.49
C VAL A 36 -11.84 3.56 -29.00
N SER A 37 -12.49 2.70 -29.79
CA SER A 37 -13.82 2.19 -29.44
C SER A 37 -13.76 1.22 -28.24
N PRO A 38 -14.86 1.06 -27.47
CA PRO A 38 -14.94 0.04 -26.44
C PRO A 38 -14.70 -1.39 -26.95
N ALA A 39 -15.01 -1.68 -28.22
CA ALA A 39 -14.72 -2.98 -28.82
C ALA A 39 -13.22 -3.22 -28.99
N THR A 40 -12.47 -2.19 -29.41
CA THR A 40 -11.01 -2.23 -29.50
C THR A 40 -10.38 -2.46 -28.12
N VAL A 41 -10.85 -1.73 -27.09
CA VAL A 41 -10.38 -1.93 -25.72
C VAL A 41 -10.66 -3.34 -25.22
N ARG A 42 -11.82 -3.93 -25.51
CA ARG A 42 -12.12 -5.33 -25.16
C ARG A 42 -11.12 -6.30 -25.79
N ASN A 43 -10.72 -6.08 -27.04
CA ASN A 43 -9.73 -6.92 -27.70
C ASN A 43 -8.36 -6.83 -27.01
N ASP A 44 -7.93 -5.62 -26.63
CA ASP A 44 -6.70 -5.43 -25.89
C ASP A 44 -6.77 -6.05 -24.47
N MET A 45 -7.92 -5.95 -23.80
CA MET A 45 -8.17 -6.63 -22.52
C MET A 45 -8.10 -8.16 -22.65
N MET A 46 -8.65 -8.74 -23.73
CA MET A 46 -8.51 -10.19 -24.00
C MET A 46 -7.04 -10.59 -24.19
N ALA A 47 -6.23 -9.75 -24.84
CA ALA A 47 -4.79 -9.99 -24.97
C ALA A 47 -4.08 -9.94 -23.61
N LEU A 48 -4.35 -8.92 -22.79
CA LEU A 48 -3.81 -8.81 -21.43
C LEU A 48 -4.21 -9.99 -20.54
N GLU A 49 -5.45 -10.47 -20.69
CA GLU A 49 -5.96 -11.64 -19.99
C GLU A 49 -5.26 -12.93 -20.41
N LYS A 50 -5.09 -13.15 -21.73
CA LYS A 50 -4.32 -14.27 -22.25
C LYS A 50 -2.85 -14.25 -21.80
N GLU A 51 -2.28 -13.05 -21.66
CA GLU A 51 -0.94 -12.84 -21.11
C GLU A 51 -0.89 -12.97 -19.57
N GLY A 52 -2.05 -13.08 -18.90
CA GLY A 52 -2.17 -13.31 -17.47
C GLY A 52 -2.04 -12.07 -16.58
N PHE A 53 -2.11 -10.85 -17.13
CA PHE A 53 -2.03 -9.60 -16.34
C PHE A 53 -3.36 -9.20 -15.69
N ILE A 54 -4.48 -9.61 -16.29
CA ILE A 54 -5.83 -9.36 -15.78
C ILE A 54 -6.67 -10.63 -15.91
N THR A 55 -7.75 -10.72 -15.14
CA THR A 55 -8.66 -11.87 -15.17
C THR A 55 -10.11 -11.43 -14.94
N HIS A 56 -11.06 -12.35 -15.06
CA HIS A 56 -12.46 -12.16 -14.70
C HIS A 56 -12.80 -12.94 -13.43
N LEU A 57 -13.61 -12.35 -12.54
CA LEU A 57 -14.19 -13.08 -11.40
C LEU A 57 -15.37 -13.98 -11.85
N HIS A 58 -16.13 -13.55 -12.87
CA HIS A 58 -17.25 -14.27 -13.47
C HIS A 58 -17.35 -14.02 -14.99
N THR A 59 -18.09 -14.88 -15.70
CA THR A 59 -18.09 -15.03 -17.18
C THR A 59 -18.62 -13.83 -18.01
N SER A 60 -19.10 -12.75 -17.39
CA SER A 60 -19.59 -11.56 -18.11
C SER A 60 -19.19 -10.20 -17.48
N GLY A 61 -18.49 -10.21 -16.35
CA GLY A 61 -18.07 -8.99 -15.63
C GLY A 61 -16.78 -8.40 -16.20
N GLY A 62 -16.46 -7.16 -15.79
CA GLY A 62 -15.20 -6.47 -16.10
C GLY A 62 -13.95 -7.28 -15.72
N ARG A 63 -12.77 -6.67 -15.82
CA ARG A 63 -11.51 -7.33 -15.49
C ARG A 63 -10.93 -6.78 -14.19
N ILE A 64 -10.29 -7.65 -13.43
CA ILE A 64 -9.47 -7.29 -12.27
C ILE A 64 -8.00 -7.60 -12.57
N PRO A 65 -7.05 -6.88 -11.97
CA PRO A 65 -5.63 -7.22 -12.07
C PRO A 65 -5.34 -8.56 -11.40
N THR A 66 -4.44 -9.35 -11.98
CA THR A 66 -3.84 -10.51 -11.31
C THR A 66 -2.63 -10.07 -10.50
N GLU A 67 -2.03 -10.98 -9.72
CA GLU A 67 -0.74 -10.74 -9.08
C GLU A 67 0.34 -10.33 -10.08
N LYS A 68 0.38 -10.98 -11.25
CA LYS A 68 1.29 -10.60 -12.33
C LYS A 68 1.01 -9.17 -12.83
N GLY A 69 -0.26 -8.79 -12.92
CA GLY A 69 -0.68 -7.41 -13.23
C GLY A 69 -0.15 -6.41 -12.22
N TRP A 70 -0.32 -6.69 -10.93
CA TRP A 70 0.16 -5.86 -9.83
C TRP A 70 1.66 -5.72 -9.81
N LYS A 71 2.42 -6.83 -9.87
CA LYS A 71 3.89 -6.81 -9.92
C LYS A 71 4.40 -5.95 -11.07
N TYR A 72 3.84 -6.17 -12.27
CA TYR A 72 4.19 -5.34 -13.43
C TYR A 72 3.87 -3.86 -13.19
N TYR A 73 2.76 -3.54 -12.52
CA TYR A 73 2.41 -2.15 -12.24
C TYR A 73 3.39 -1.48 -11.28
N LEU A 74 3.74 -2.16 -10.18
CA LEU A 74 4.70 -1.71 -9.19
C LEU A 74 6.05 -1.42 -9.86
N ASP A 75 6.54 -2.34 -10.70
CA ASP A 75 7.84 -2.24 -11.36
C ASP A 75 7.92 -1.13 -12.41
N ASN A 76 6.79 -0.71 -12.99
CA ASN A 76 6.79 0.11 -14.22
C ASN A 76 6.10 1.47 -14.11
N PHE A 77 5.33 1.73 -13.05
CA PHE A 77 4.54 2.96 -12.92
C PHE A 77 4.61 3.61 -11.55
N VAL A 78 4.89 2.85 -10.48
CA VAL A 78 5.05 3.44 -9.15
C VAL A 78 6.37 4.17 -9.12
N VAL A 79 6.30 5.47 -8.89
CA VAL A 79 7.47 6.33 -8.78
C VAL A 79 7.42 7.04 -7.44
N ASN A 80 8.60 7.25 -6.87
CA ASN A 80 8.73 8.08 -5.69
C ASN A 80 8.50 9.54 -6.05
N LYS A 81 7.53 10.18 -5.39
CA LYS A 81 7.22 11.60 -5.51
C LYS A 81 7.23 12.24 -4.13
N GLU A 82 7.36 13.55 -4.09
CA GLU A 82 7.13 14.29 -2.87
C GLU A 82 5.64 14.30 -2.52
N VAL A 83 5.34 14.17 -1.23
CA VAL A 83 3.99 14.39 -0.73
C VAL A 83 3.54 15.82 -0.99
N SER A 84 2.23 16.05 -1.09
CA SER A 84 1.71 17.41 -1.16
C SER A 84 2.03 18.19 0.12
N LYS A 85 2.13 19.52 0.02
CA LYS A 85 2.35 20.38 1.20
C LYS A 85 1.32 20.11 2.31
N ARG A 86 0.06 19.89 1.95
CA ARG A 86 -1.01 19.58 2.90
C ARG A 86 -0.75 18.28 3.66
N GLU A 87 -0.31 17.23 2.96
CA GLU A 87 0.04 15.95 3.57
C GLU A 87 1.28 16.07 4.46
N TYR A 88 2.30 16.79 3.98
CA TYR A 88 3.50 17.08 4.78
C TYR A 88 3.15 17.81 6.08
N ASP A 89 2.37 18.89 5.99
CA ASP A 89 1.95 19.66 7.16
C ASP A 89 1.13 18.79 8.13
N PHE A 90 0.24 17.94 7.61
CA PHE A 90 -0.54 17.00 8.43
C PHE A 90 0.36 16.00 9.18
N LEU A 91 1.32 15.37 8.51
CA LEU A 91 2.27 14.45 9.14
C LEU A 91 3.17 15.18 10.14
N LYS A 92 3.63 16.38 9.82
CA LYS A 92 4.48 17.19 10.69
C LYS A 92 3.75 17.64 11.96
N LEU A 93 2.44 17.88 11.90
CA LEU A 93 1.64 18.19 13.10
C LEU A 93 1.66 17.05 14.12
N ALA A 94 1.86 15.79 13.69
CA ALA A 94 2.03 14.66 14.61
C ALA A 94 3.28 14.80 15.49
N LEU A 95 4.28 15.59 15.04
CA LEU A 95 5.51 15.89 15.76
C LEU A 95 5.40 17.16 16.63
N ALA A 96 4.31 17.91 16.52
CA ALA A 96 4.17 19.18 17.24
C ALA A 96 4.14 18.94 18.77
N ASP A 97 5.15 19.53 19.40
CA ASP A 97 5.28 20.09 20.74
C ASP A 97 4.66 19.31 21.92
N ARG A 98 5.46 18.41 22.49
CA ARG A 98 5.59 18.25 23.95
C ARG A 98 7.02 17.87 24.28
N THR A 99 7.69 18.70 25.07
CA THR A 99 9.12 18.63 25.43
C THR A 99 9.56 17.38 26.21
N ASP A 100 8.68 16.40 26.44
CA ASP A 100 8.93 15.22 27.29
C ASP A 100 8.37 13.91 26.71
N ILE A 101 8.16 13.82 25.40
CA ILE A 101 7.65 12.60 24.77
C ILE A 101 8.83 11.70 24.33
N SER A 102 8.76 10.41 24.66
CA SER A 102 9.73 9.41 24.19
C SER A 102 9.74 9.32 22.65
N GLU A 103 10.88 8.95 22.08
CA GLU A 103 11.01 8.71 20.63
C GLU A 103 9.96 7.70 20.13
N GLU A 104 9.79 6.61 20.86
CA GLU A 104 8.76 5.60 20.62
C GLU A 104 7.36 6.20 20.50
N MET A 105 6.98 7.09 21.42
CA MET A 105 5.66 7.74 21.38
C MET A 105 5.54 8.74 20.22
N THR A 106 6.63 9.37 19.81
CA THR A 106 6.68 10.20 18.60
C THR A 106 6.42 9.35 17.35
N THR A 107 7.08 8.19 17.24
CA THR A 107 6.83 7.22 16.18
C THR A 107 5.39 6.74 16.19
N LYS A 108 4.83 6.39 17.36
CA LYS A 108 3.42 5.97 17.50
C LYS A 108 2.44 7.07 17.04
N ARG A 109 2.71 8.34 17.33
CA ARG A 109 1.88 9.47 16.85
C ARG A 109 1.95 9.62 15.34
N LEU A 110 3.15 9.56 14.77
CA LEU A 110 3.34 9.66 13.33
C LEU A 110 2.73 8.47 12.59
N ALA A 111 2.82 7.27 13.14
CA ALA A 111 2.14 6.07 12.63
C ALA A 111 0.61 6.22 12.62
N LYS A 112 0.02 6.82 13.67
CA LYS A 112 -1.42 7.12 13.71
C LYS A 112 -1.82 8.15 12.64
N ALA A 113 -1.05 9.21 12.49
CA ALA A 113 -1.28 10.20 11.44
C ALA A 113 -1.13 9.56 10.04
N LEU A 114 -0.11 8.73 9.84
CA LEU A 114 0.06 8.00 8.59
C LEU A 114 -1.15 7.11 8.31
N ALA A 115 -1.64 6.35 9.28
CA ALA A 115 -2.83 5.50 9.15
C ALA A 115 -4.09 6.29 8.79
N GLU A 116 -4.30 7.46 9.42
CA GLU A 116 -5.41 8.35 9.09
C GLU A 116 -5.27 8.92 7.68
N LEU A 117 -4.06 9.27 7.25
CA LEU A 117 -3.84 9.83 5.93
C LEU A 117 -3.93 8.77 4.81
N SER A 118 -3.42 7.56 5.07
CA SER A 118 -3.46 6.42 4.17
C SER A 118 -4.83 5.79 4.08
N GLN A 119 -5.62 5.84 5.17
CA GLN A 119 -6.79 4.98 5.37
C GLN A 119 -6.41 3.49 5.29
N GLU A 120 -5.26 3.15 5.88
CA GLU A 120 -4.72 1.78 5.91
C GLU A 120 -4.21 1.45 7.32
N ALA A 121 -3.89 0.19 7.59
CA ALA A 121 -3.14 -0.15 8.79
C ALA A 121 -1.68 0.30 8.66
N VAL A 122 -1.09 0.69 9.79
CA VAL A 122 0.33 1.03 9.88
C VAL A 122 0.97 0.15 10.94
N ILE A 123 2.09 -0.44 10.59
CA ILE A 123 2.93 -1.30 11.44
C ILE A 123 4.26 -0.59 11.68
N VAL A 124 4.79 -0.76 12.88
CA VAL A 124 6.08 -0.22 13.33
C VAL A 124 6.81 -1.35 14.03
N GLY A 125 8.06 -1.58 13.65
CA GLY A 125 8.98 -2.45 14.40
C GLY A 125 10.04 -1.59 15.06
N PHE A 126 10.08 -1.55 16.38
CA PHE A 126 11.18 -0.96 17.14
C PHE A 126 12.36 -1.93 17.24
N SER A 127 12.05 -3.23 17.27
CA SER A 127 13.00 -4.34 17.10
C SER A 127 12.23 -5.56 16.51
N PRO A 128 12.88 -6.70 16.19
CA PRO A 128 12.19 -7.89 15.69
C PRO A 128 11.04 -8.38 16.58
N ASP A 129 11.16 -8.19 17.90
CA ASP A 129 10.19 -8.68 18.90
C ASP A 129 9.43 -7.53 19.61
N ASP A 130 9.65 -6.28 19.20
CA ASP A 130 8.96 -5.11 19.73
C ASP A 130 8.25 -4.36 18.60
N ILE A 131 6.94 -4.56 18.53
CA ILE A 131 6.11 -4.07 17.44
C ILE A 131 4.97 -3.21 17.96
N TYR A 132 4.55 -2.27 17.12
CA TYR A 132 3.38 -1.46 17.33
C TYR A 132 2.57 -1.38 16.05
N TYR A 133 1.24 -1.37 16.18
CA TYR A 133 0.36 -1.21 15.03
C TYR A 133 -0.81 -0.26 15.34
N THR A 134 -1.36 0.32 14.29
CA THR A 134 -2.56 1.17 14.35
C THR A 134 -3.30 1.13 13.01
N GLY A 135 -4.53 1.67 12.95
CA GLY A 135 -5.30 1.69 11.70
C GLY A 135 -5.87 0.35 11.24
N ILE A 136 -5.85 -0.69 12.08
CA ILE A 136 -6.44 -2.00 11.77
C ILE A 136 -7.93 -1.91 11.40
N SER A 137 -8.67 -0.96 12.00
CA SER A 137 -10.05 -0.68 11.61
C SER A 137 -10.18 -0.19 10.17
N TYR A 138 -9.18 0.54 9.64
CA TYR A 138 -9.17 0.96 8.24
C TYR A 138 -8.95 -0.24 7.33
N LEU A 139 -7.93 -1.07 7.59
CA LEU A 139 -7.67 -2.32 6.84
C LEU A 139 -8.94 -3.16 6.69
N PHE A 140 -9.66 -3.39 7.78
CA PHE A 140 -10.87 -4.22 7.75
C PHE A 140 -12.13 -3.52 7.24
N SER A 141 -12.07 -2.21 6.98
CA SER A 141 -13.17 -1.47 6.31
C SER A 141 -13.14 -1.62 4.79
N HIS A 142 -12.08 -2.20 4.23
CA HIS A 142 -12.00 -2.45 2.81
C HIS A 142 -12.96 -3.61 2.41
N PRO A 143 -13.64 -3.52 1.24
CA PRO A 143 -14.55 -4.55 0.74
C PRO A 143 -13.98 -5.96 0.72
N GLU A 144 -12.67 -6.10 0.49
CA GLU A 144 -11.92 -7.36 0.50
C GLU A 144 -12.06 -8.15 1.82
N PHE A 145 -12.35 -7.47 2.93
CA PHE A 145 -12.42 -8.07 4.25
C PHE A 145 -13.85 -8.23 4.79
N HIS A 146 -14.88 -7.83 4.03
CA HIS A 146 -16.29 -7.82 4.46
C HIS A 146 -17.03 -9.18 4.41
N GLU A 147 -16.37 -10.29 4.06
CA GLU A 147 -17.02 -11.61 4.05
C GLU A 147 -17.44 -12.11 5.45
N PHE A 148 -18.37 -13.08 5.53
CA PHE A 148 -19.13 -13.43 6.74
C PHE A 148 -18.34 -13.90 8.00
N ASN A 149 -17.05 -14.24 7.92
CA ASN A 149 -16.22 -14.65 9.07
C ASN A 149 -15.21 -13.56 9.48
N LEU A 150 -15.73 -12.34 9.70
CA LEU A 150 -14.96 -11.14 10.03
C LEU A 150 -14.02 -11.34 11.24
N ILE A 151 -14.45 -12.04 12.29
CA ILE A 151 -13.67 -12.22 13.53
C ILE A 151 -12.43 -13.09 13.29
N SER A 152 -12.55 -14.20 12.55
CA SER A 152 -11.44 -15.15 12.38
C SER A 152 -10.30 -14.56 11.55
N ARG A 153 -10.62 -13.87 10.44
CA ARG A 153 -9.58 -13.21 9.62
C ARG A 153 -8.92 -12.04 10.33
N MET A 154 -9.67 -11.32 11.16
CA MET A 154 -9.12 -10.24 11.99
C MET A 154 -8.14 -10.79 13.03
N SER A 155 -8.53 -11.88 13.70
CA SER A 155 -7.69 -12.57 14.68
C SER A 155 -6.42 -13.06 14.00
N GLU A 156 -6.51 -13.78 12.88
CA GLU A 156 -5.34 -14.35 12.18
C GLU A 156 -4.28 -13.29 11.83
N VAL A 157 -4.68 -12.13 11.31
CA VAL A 157 -3.70 -11.07 10.98
C VAL A 157 -3.04 -10.50 12.23
N ILE A 158 -3.78 -10.36 13.33
CA ILE A 158 -3.28 -9.79 14.58
C ILE A 158 -2.43 -10.82 15.34
N ASP A 159 -2.87 -12.07 15.39
CA ASP A 159 -2.26 -13.18 16.12
C ASP A 159 -0.91 -13.59 15.52
N HIS A 160 -0.70 -13.33 14.22
CA HIS A 160 0.57 -13.62 13.53
C HIS A 160 1.42 -12.37 13.29
N LEU A 161 1.03 -11.19 13.79
CA LEU A 161 1.72 -9.94 13.45
C LEU A 161 3.15 -9.92 14.01
N ASP A 162 3.36 -10.48 15.19
CA ASP A 162 4.67 -10.62 15.83
C ASP A 162 5.57 -11.61 15.08
N GLU A 163 5.06 -12.81 14.76
CA GLU A 163 5.77 -13.82 13.98
C GLU A 163 6.17 -13.27 12.60
N VAL A 164 5.23 -12.65 11.89
CA VAL A 164 5.48 -12.05 10.57
C VAL A 164 6.52 -10.93 10.66
N MET A 165 6.43 -10.07 11.67
CA MET A 165 7.38 -8.96 11.83
C MET A 165 8.77 -9.44 12.19
N HIS A 166 8.90 -10.50 13.00
CA HIS A 166 10.18 -11.11 13.32
C HIS A 166 10.94 -11.54 12.05
N ASP A 167 10.25 -12.15 11.09
CA ASP A 167 10.83 -12.60 9.82
C ASP A 167 11.02 -11.45 8.81
N LEU A 168 10.09 -10.49 8.78
CA LEU A 168 10.12 -9.37 7.84
C LEU A 168 11.25 -8.38 8.19
N PHE A 169 11.49 -8.14 9.49
CA PHE A 169 12.48 -7.18 9.97
C PHE A 169 13.90 -7.39 9.38
N PRO A 170 14.51 -8.58 9.44
CA PRO A 170 15.82 -8.82 8.85
C PRO A 170 15.80 -8.84 7.32
N ALA A 171 14.65 -9.13 6.70
CA ALA A 171 14.56 -9.28 5.25
C ALA A 171 14.49 -7.93 4.51
N VAL A 172 14.15 -6.83 5.18
CA VAL A 172 14.01 -5.50 4.57
C VAL A 172 15.36 -4.79 4.54
N GLU A 173 15.72 -4.24 3.38
CA GLU A 173 16.91 -3.40 3.18
C GLU A 173 16.60 -1.92 3.50
N ASP A 174 17.48 -0.99 3.13
CA ASP A 174 17.31 0.44 3.44
C ASP A 174 16.25 1.15 2.57
N ASP A 175 15.96 0.60 1.38
CA ASP A 175 14.94 1.12 0.47
C ASP A 175 13.53 0.60 0.80
N VAL A 176 12.52 1.29 0.26
CA VAL A 176 11.12 0.88 0.44
C VAL A 176 10.91 -0.46 -0.26
N ARG A 177 10.54 -1.47 0.52
CA ARG A 177 10.20 -2.81 0.03
C ARG A 177 8.68 -2.95 -0.08
N VAL A 178 8.21 -3.45 -1.23
CA VAL A 178 6.80 -3.74 -1.49
C VAL A 178 6.62 -5.24 -1.67
N LEU A 179 5.68 -5.84 -0.94
CA LEU A 179 5.35 -7.26 -1.02
C LEU A 179 3.85 -7.40 -1.32
N VAL A 180 3.51 -8.21 -2.32
CA VAL A 180 2.13 -8.42 -2.79
C VAL A 180 1.89 -9.86 -3.21
N GLY A 181 0.65 -10.33 -3.08
CA GLY A 181 0.26 -11.68 -3.50
C GLY A 181 0.95 -12.75 -2.67
N GLU A 182 1.38 -13.85 -3.31
CA GLU A 182 1.97 -15.01 -2.61
C GLU A 182 3.27 -14.69 -1.85
N GLU A 183 3.94 -13.57 -2.14
CA GLU A 183 5.14 -13.13 -1.41
C GLU A 183 4.82 -12.33 -0.14
N ASN A 184 3.56 -11.95 0.08
CA ASN A 184 3.19 -11.14 1.22
C ASN A 184 3.00 -12.02 2.48
N PRO A 185 3.79 -11.78 3.55
CA PRO A 185 3.69 -12.59 4.77
C PRO A 185 2.38 -12.39 5.54
N PHE A 186 1.64 -11.31 5.28
CA PHE A 186 0.29 -11.08 5.84
C PHE A 186 -0.84 -11.77 5.04
N GLY A 187 -0.47 -12.61 4.07
CA GLY A 187 -1.37 -13.35 3.21
C GLY A 187 -1.61 -12.69 1.85
N LYS A 188 -1.99 -13.52 0.87
CA LYS A 188 -2.08 -13.13 -0.54
C LYS A 188 -3.13 -12.07 -0.89
N GLN A 189 -4.10 -11.84 -0.02
CA GLN A 189 -5.09 -10.76 -0.19
C GLN A 189 -4.54 -9.38 0.16
N CYS A 190 -3.40 -9.33 0.85
CA CYS A 190 -2.81 -8.10 1.35
C CYS A 190 -1.69 -7.60 0.42
N GLY A 191 -1.41 -6.30 0.51
CA GLY A 191 -0.14 -5.70 0.14
C GLY A 191 0.53 -5.13 1.38
N VAL A 192 1.85 -5.09 1.41
CA VAL A 192 2.59 -4.36 2.44
C VAL A 192 3.72 -3.54 1.81
N MET A 193 3.88 -2.30 2.28
CA MET A 193 5.00 -1.42 1.96
C MET A 193 5.75 -1.11 3.23
N VAL A 194 7.04 -1.40 3.30
CA VAL A 194 7.85 -1.22 4.51
C VAL A 194 9.14 -0.49 4.18
N VAL A 195 9.63 0.29 5.13
CA VAL A 195 10.93 0.97 5.02
C VAL A 195 11.63 0.95 6.37
N LYS A 196 12.95 0.77 6.35
CA LYS A 196 13.80 0.97 7.52
C LYS A 196 14.19 2.44 7.66
N TYR A 197 14.38 2.85 8.90
CA TYR A 197 14.92 4.14 9.27
C TYR A 197 15.83 3.97 10.49
N HIS A 198 16.75 4.91 10.69
CA HIS A 198 17.60 4.92 11.87
C HIS A 198 17.01 5.84 12.92
N ALA A 199 16.68 5.27 14.09
CA ALA A 199 16.31 6.05 15.26
C ALA A 199 17.52 6.84 15.79
N LYS A 200 17.27 7.82 16.66
CA LYS A 200 18.31 8.70 17.22
C LYS A 200 19.37 7.95 18.03
N ASN A 201 18.96 6.86 18.68
CA ASN A 201 19.86 5.98 19.41
C ASN A 201 20.74 5.10 18.49
N GLY A 202 20.59 5.21 17.16
CA GLY A 202 21.31 4.45 16.15
C GLY A 202 20.70 3.07 15.87
N GLU A 203 19.62 2.70 16.55
CA GLU A 203 18.92 1.44 16.29
C GLU A 203 18.16 1.54 14.96
N GLN A 204 18.25 0.47 14.16
CA GLN A 204 17.39 0.33 13.00
C GLN A 204 15.98 0.03 13.47
N GLN A 205 15.02 0.74 12.91
CA GLN A 205 13.58 0.56 13.14
C GLN A 205 12.86 0.50 11.80
N MET A 206 11.63 0.03 11.80
CA MET A 206 10.81 -0.15 10.61
C MET A 206 9.48 0.55 10.77
N VAL A 207 8.98 1.12 9.68
CA VAL A 207 7.59 1.55 9.55
C VAL A 207 7.03 1.04 8.24
N GLY A 208 5.76 0.64 8.25
CA GLY A 208 5.11 0.07 7.10
C GLY A 208 3.62 0.33 7.04
N ILE A 209 3.07 0.22 5.85
CA ILE A 209 1.65 0.34 5.54
C ILE A 209 1.17 -1.04 5.09
N LEU A 210 0.12 -1.53 5.74
CA LEU A 210 -0.54 -2.80 5.46
C LEU A 210 -1.98 -2.52 5.04
N GLY A 211 -2.34 -3.04 3.86
CA GLY A 211 -3.65 -2.83 3.24
C GLY A 211 -4.03 -3.99 2.32
N PRO A 212 -5.17 -3.90 1.61
CA PRO A 212 -5.48 -4.87 0.56
C PRO A 212 -4.45 -4.80 -0.57
N MET A 213 -4.39 -5.83 -1.41
CA MET A 213 -3.51 -5.85 -2.59
C MET A 213 -3.73 -4.66 -3.56
N ARG A 214 -4.88 -3.96 -3.45
CA ARG A 214 -5.21 -2.80 -4.30
C ARG A 214 -4.93 -1.43 -3.68
N MET A 215 -3.98 -1.34 -2.74
CA MET A 215 -3.55 -0.06 -2.17
C MET A 215 -3.08 0.95 -3.24
N ASP A 216 -3.15 2.23 -2.90
CA ASP A 216 -2.57 3.30 -3.73
C ASP A 216 -1.05 3.40 -3.55
N TYR A 217 -0.31 2.41 -4.06
CA TYR A 217 1.14 2.29 -3.85
C TYR A 217 1.95 3.56 -4.17
N GLU A 218 1.52 4.38 -5.13
CA GLU A 218 2.22 5.62 -5.50
C GLU A 218 2.13 6.68 -4.39
N SER A 219 0.91 6.94 -3.90
CA SER A 219 0.70 7.87 -2.78
C SER A 219 1.34 7.34 -1.49
N HIS A 220 1.23 6.04 -1.23
CA HIS A 220 1.76 5.40 -0.03
C HIS A 220 3.29 5.38 -0.02
N MET A 221 3.95 5.20 -1.18
CA MET A 221 5.40 5.34 -1.33
C MET A 221 5.86 6.73 -0.84
N SER A 222 5.22 7.77 -1.38
CA SER A 222 5.54 9.17 -1.08
C SER A 222 5.38 9.48 0.42
N ARG A 223 4.26 9.01 1.01
CA ARG A 223 3.95 9.20 2.43
C ARG A 223 4.93 8.45 3.35
N LEU A 224 5.25 7.21 3.01
CA LEU A 224 6.17 6.38 3.81
C LEU A 224 7.58 6.98 3.83
N GLN A 225 8.04 7.51 2.70
CA GLN A 225 9.33 8.20 2.64
C GLN A 225 9.35 9.53 3.39
N CYS A 226 8.25 10.29 3.33
CA CYS A 226 8.08 11.49 4.15
C CYS A 226 8.18 11.14 5.64
N VAL A 227 7.49 10.07 6.07
CA VAL A 227 7.54 9.57 7.45
C VAL A 227 8.95 9.14 7.85
N ARG A 228 9.66 8.37 7.02
CA ARG A 228 11.08 8.02 7.25
C ARG A 228 11.92 9.29 7.48
N THR A 229 11.80 10.26 6.57
CA THR A 229 12.53 11.52 6.64
C THR A 229 12.20 12.31 7.91
N LEU A 230 10.94 12.32 8.33
CA LEU A 230 10.50 13.01 9.54
C LEU A 230 11.05 12.33 10.81
N LEU A 231 11.08 11.00 10.85
CA LEU A 231 11.61 10.23 11.99
C LEU A 231 13.12 10.46 12.14
N GLU A 232 13.86 10.41 11.02
CA GLU A 232 15.31 10.63 10.99
C GLU A 232 15.70 12.09 11.33
N ASN A 233 14.87 13.08 10.95
CA ASN A 233 15.16 14.50 11.10
C ASN A 233 14.47 15.17 12.31
N THR A 234 14.01 14.43 13.30
CA THR A 234 13.48 15.05 14.54
C THR A 234 14.63 15.68 15.37
N GLU A 235 15.24 16.77 14.91
CA GLU A 235 16.21 17.53 15.72
C GLU A 235 15.53 18.17 16.94
N HIS A 236 16.27 18.28 18.05
CA HIS A 236 15.86 19.05 19.22
C HIS A 236 15.57 20.49 18.77
N THR A 237 14.36 20.99 18.98
CA THR A 237 14.21 22.44 19.19
C THR A 237 14.93 22.74 20.51
N PRO A 238 16.02 23.53 20.51
CA PRO A 238 16.75 23.86 21.74
C PRO A 238 15.92 24.66 22.73
#